data_AF-A0A3C1C3L2-F1
#
_entry.id   AF-A0A3C1C3L2-F1
#
_cell.length_a   1.000
_cell.length_b   1.000
_cell.length_c   1.000
_cell.angle_alpha   90.00
_cell.angle_beta   90.00
_cell.angle_gamma   90.00
#
_symmetry.space_group_name_H-M   'P 1'
#
loop_
_entity.id
_entity.type
_entity.pdbx_description
1 polymer ?
#
loop_
_entity_poly.entity_id
_entity_poly.type
_entity_poly.pdbx_seq_one_letter_code
_entity_poly.pdbx_strand_id
1 'polypeptide(L)'
;MNHLRQTAARERRAPIYWWLMVMLATGTALVLMAHGHSRQAAAFLAVMLAAAWAAPLIALQSLASPRRAKAPPPGPGTGTFDDWKKQAHLLGRLLLYYGDNPDLPPEVRQALRAAREDLRDTLKAHPLRDDLERVCGRIRSGAVQQVKEWLWREHGPRVQEIVREYEHLVADGRDEDARILALQTAMETSAVLMTRCAMPRMLERERLACALDCAWLAATAAVQQASRLSPVELSAMLVIEWSDFSEPWRPGLAVRRVFGRLQPEPASEPARAIAAPPPEPESAPTEAPPSPVAPPAAADNMVIRNGKRYRRVRVKRKRKRNRRNRGPSLVDVFISFGQWVRYSVRAWTLYR
;
A
#
# COMPACT_ATOMS: atom_id res chain seq x y z
N MET A 1 20.94 -20.23 -4.97
CA MET A 1 19.57 -19.69 -5.17
C MET A 1 18.47 -20.73 -5.40
N ASN A 2 18.65 -21.75 -6.26
CA ASN A 2 17.60 -22.77 -6.49
C ASN A 2 17.22 -23.54 -5.21
N HIS A 3 18.20 -23.85 -4.36
CA HIS A 3 17.95 -24.47 -3.06
C HIS A 3 17.14 -23.56 -2.12
N LEU A 4 17.48 -22.26 -2.04
CA LEU A 4 16.74 -21.25 -1.26
C LEU A 4 15.30 -21.05 -1.77
N ARG A 5 15.07 -21.14 -3.08
CA ARG A 5 13.73 -21.10 -3.68
C ARG A 5 12.90 -22.34 -3.33
N GLN A 6 13.54 -23.51 -3.28
CA GLN A 6 12.88 -24.77 -2.93
C GLN A 6 12.59 -24.88 -1.42
N THR A 7 13.51 -24.45 -0.56
CA THR A 7 13.30 -24.42 0.90
C THR A 7 12.26 -23.38 1.30
N ALA A 8 12.31 -22.16 0.75
CA ALA A 8 11.31 -21.12 1.01
C ALA A 8 9.89 -21.53 0.53
N ALA A 9 9.79 -22.32 -0.54
CA ALA A 9 8.52 -22.83 -1.05
C ALA A 9 7.93 -23.97 -0.18
N ARG A 10 8.78 -24.80 0.42
CA ARG A 10 8.36 -25.94 1.27
C ARG A 10 8.00 -25.50 2.70
N GLU A 11 8.83 -24.68 3.34
CA GLU A 11 8.70 -24.35 4.77
C GLU A 11 7.46 -23.51 5.10
N ARG A 12 6.96 -22.69 4.16
CA ARG A 12 5.84 -21.77 4.43
C ARG A 12 4.45 -22.28 4.03
N ARG A 13 4.37 -23.36 3.25
CA ARG A 13 3.10 -23.86 2.68
C ARG A 13 2.53 -25.07 3.39
N ALA A 14 3.39 -25.92 3.96
CA ALA A 14 2.96 -27.11 4.69
C ALA A 14 1.98 -26.81 5.84
N PRO A 15 2.18 -25.75 6.68
CA PRO A 15 1.24 -25.44 7.76
C PRO A 15 -0.12 -24.94 7.24
N ILE A 16 -0.12 -24.21 6.12
CA ILE A 16 -1.33 -23.65 5.51
C ILE A 16 -2.18 -24.76 4.90
N TYR A 17 -1.56 -25.66 4.13
CA TYR A 17 -2.28 -26.79 3.55
C TYR A 17 -2.76 -27.77 4.61
N TRP A 18 -1.95 -28.02 5.65
CA TRP A 18 -2.37 -28.85 6.77
C TRP A 18 -3.55 -28.25 7.53
N TRP A 19 -3.49 -26.97 7.89
CA TRP A 19 -4.59 -26.28 8.56
C TRP A 19 -5.86 -26.23 7.70
N LEU A 20 -5.73 -25.98 6.39
CA LEU A 20 -6.86 -26.02 5.45
C LEU A 20 -7.47 -27.41 5.34
N MET A 21 -6.65 -28.46 5.32
CA MET A 21 -7.12 -29.85 5.32
C MET A 21 -7.87 -30.21 6.62
N VAL A 22 -7.36 -29.79 7.78
CA VAL A 22 -8.02 -30.01 9.07
C VAL A 22 -9.35 -29.27 9.15
N MET A 23 -9.41 -28.00 8.72
CA MET A 23 -10.66 -27.23 8.67
C MET A 23 -11.66 -27.80 7.66
N LEU A 24 -11.20 -28.29 6.51
CA LEU A 24 -12.06 -28.95 5.53
C LEU A 24 -12.63 -30.24 6.09
N ALA A 25 -11.80 -31.10 6.70
CA ALA A 25 -12.21 -32.39 7.26
C ALA A 25 -13.16 -32.24 8.45
N THR A 26 -12.86 -31.33 9.37
CA THR A 26 -13.73 -31.07 10.54
C THR A 26 -15.02 -30.36 10.13
N GLY A 27 -14.94 -29.43 9.18
CA GLY A 27 -16.09 -28.72 8.63
C GLY A 27 -17.07 -29.62 7.88
N THR A 28 -16.57 -30.53 7.02
CA THR A 28 -17.41 -31.49 6.29
C THR A 28 -18.04 -32.51 7.22
N ALA A 29 -17.31 -33.02 8.21
CA ALA A 29 -17.86 -33.91 9.23
C ALA A 29 -19.02 -33.25 10.00
N LEU A 30 -18.88 -31.97 10.38
CA LEU A 30 -19.91 -31.22 11.09
C LEU A 30 -21.16 -30.98 10.23
N VAL A 31 -20.99 -30.72 8.94
CA VAL A 31 -22.10 -30.57 7.98
C VAL A 31 -22.83 -31.89 7.76
N LEU A 32 -22.12 -33.02 7.64
CA LEU A 32 -22.71 -34.35 7.49
C LEU A 32 -23.52 -34.77 8.73
N MET A 33 -22.98 -34.53 9.93
CA MET A 33 -23.71 -34.78 11.18
C MET A 33 -24.96 -33.91 11.31
N ALA A 34 -24.88 -32.64 10.93
CA ALA A 34 -26.03 -31.74 10.93
C ALA A 34 -27.08 -32.10 9.88
N HIS A 35 -26.66 -32.67 8.73
CA HIS A 35 -27.58 -33.08 7.66
C HIS A 35 -28.52 -34.19 8.09
N GLY A 36 -28.05 -35.11 8.94
CA GLY A 36 -28.88 -36.17 9.53
C GLY A 36 -29.96 -35.66 10.49
N HIS A 37 -29.80 -34.46 11.05
CA HIS A 37 -30.76 -33.88 11.99
C HIS A 37 -31.66 -32.80 11.35
N SER A 38 -31.09 -31.93 10.51
CA SER A 38 -31.85 -30.87 9.82
C SER A 38 -31.13 -30.38 8.57
N ARG A 39 -31.80 -30.52 7.41
CA ARG A 39 -31.30 -30.05 6.11
C ARG A 39 -31.05 -28.53 6.10
N GLN A 40 -31.86 -27.75 6.82
CA GLN A 40 -31.72 -26.29 6.89
C GLN A 40 -30.50 -25.87 7.72
N ALA A 41 -30.24 -26.56 8.84
CA ALA A 41 -29.07 -26.30 9.67
C ALA A 41 -27.76 -26.67 8.94
N ALA A 42 -27.76 -27.78 8.21
CA ALA A 42 -26.62 -28.20 7.39
C ALA A 42 -26.32 -27.20 6.26
N ALA A 43 -27.35 -26.71 5.57
CA ALA A 43 -27.18 -25.70 4.53
C ALA A 43 -26.60 -24.39 5.09
N PHE A 44 -27.08 -23.93 6.25
CA PHE A 44 -26.54 -22.75 6.91
C PHE A 44 -25.08 -22.93 7.36
N LEU A 45 -24.75 -24.08 7.94
CA LEU A 45 -23.38 -24.42 8.32
C LEU A 45 -22.45 -24.49 7.12
N ALA A 46 -22.89 -25.06 5.99
CA ALA A 46 -22.12 -25.09 4.75
C ALA A 46 -21.82 -23.68 4.22
N VAL A 47 -22.80 -22.77 4.24
CA VAL A 47 -22.60 -21.36 3.85
C VAL A 47 -21.63 -20.65 4.78
N MET A 48 -21.73 -20.87 6.10
CA MET A 48 -20.80 -20.30 7.07
C MET A 48 -19.39 -20.86 6.92
N LEU A 49 -19.24 -22.15 6.63
CA LEU A 49 -17.93 -22.76 6.36
C LEU A 49 -17.31 -22.17 5.09
N ALA A 50 -18.10 -22.00 4.04
CA ALA A 50 -17.66 -21.35 2.80
C ALA A 50 -17.25 -19.89 3.03
N ALA A 51 -17.99 -19.13 3.85
CA ALA A 51 -17.63 -17.77 4.22
C ALA A 51 -16.34 -17.71 5.08
N ALA A 52 -16.19 -18.63 6.03
CA ALA A 52 -14.99 -18.78 6.84
C ALA A 52 -13.77 -19.24 6.02
N TRP A 53 -13.98 -19.89 4.88
CA TRP A 53 -12.94 -20.25 3.90
C TRP A 53 -12.57 -19.09 2.99
N ALA A 54 -13.56 -18.34 2.51
CA ALA A 54 -13.37 -17.20 1.63
C ALA A 54 -12.66 -16.03 2.34
N ALA A 55 -13.00 -15.74 3.60
CA ALA A 55 -12.46 -14.57 4.30
C ALA A 55 -10.92 -14.59 4.49
N PRO A 56 -10.28 -15.70 4.91
CA PRO A 56 -8.82 -15.79 4.99
C PRO A 56 -8.13 -15.76 3.63
N LEU A 57 -8.72 -16.38 2.60
CA LEU A 57 -8.16 -16.35 1.24
C LEU A 57 -8.23 -14.96 0.63
N ILE A 58 -9.35 -14.26 0.82
CA ILE A 58 -9.51 -12.86 0.43
C ILE A 58 -8.57 -11.97 1.24
N ALA A 59 -8.39 -12.22 2.54
CA ALA A 59 -7.44 -11.50 3.38
C ALA A 59 -6.00 -11.71 2.89
N LEU A 60 -5.59 -12.94 2.60
CA LEU A 60 -4.27 -13.24 2.01
C LEU A 60 -4.08 -12.60 0.63
N GLN A 61 -5.14 -12.54 -0.18
CA GLN A 61 -5.11 -11.86 -1.48
C GLN A 61 -5.09 -10.34 -1.36
N SER A 62 -5.65 -9.78 -0.29
CA SER A 62 -5.58 -8.36 0.05
C SER A 62 -4.24 -7.95 0.67
N LEU A 63 -3.52 -8.92 1.27
CA LEU A 63 -2.17 -8.75 1.81
C LEU A 63 -1.09 -8.89 0.73
N ALA A 64 -1.42 -9.43 -0.45
CA ALA A 64 -0.53 -9.41 -1.59
C ALA A 64 -0.31 -7.96 -2.07
N SER A 65 0.86 -7.67 -2.64
CA SER A 65 1.15 -6.36 -3.25
C SER A 65 0.04 -5.92 -4.19
N PRO A 66 -0.21 -4.60 -4.34
CA PRO A 66 -1.13 -4.08 -5.34
C PRO A 66 -0.86 -4.74 -6.69
N ARG A 67 -1.91 -5.22 -7.35
CA ARG A 67 -1.74 -5.73 -8.72
C ARG A 67 -1.20 -4.59 -9.58
N ARG A 68 -0.10 -4.86 -10.27
CA ARG A 68 0.53 -3.90 -11.17
C ARG A 68 -0.46 -3.44 -12.26
N ALA A 69 -0.35 -2.17 -12.64
CA ALA A 69 -1.13 -1.63 -13.74
C ALA A 69 -0.86 -2.39 -15.05
N LYS A 70 -1.91 -2.67 -15.82
CA LYS A 70 -1.81 -3.30 -17.15
C LYS A 70 -1.37 -2.31 -18.23
N ALA A 71 -1.82 -1.06 -18.11
CA ALA A 71 -1.55 0.01 -19.04
C ALA A 71 -0.77 1.13 -18.33
N PRO A 72 0.09 1.87 -19.05
CA PRO A 72 0.72 3.06 -18.50
C PRO A 72 -0.34 4.07 -18.05
N PRO A 73 -0.02 4.93 -17.09
CA PRO A 73 -0.92 6.01 -16.76
C PRO A 73 -1.04 6.96 -17.95
N PRO A 74 -2.24 7.52 -18.17
CA PRO A 74 -2.42 8.59 -19.14
C PRO A 74 -1.50 9.77 -18.81
N GLY A 75 -1.01 10.43 -19.86
CA GLY A 75 -0.27 11.68 -19.73
C GLY A 75 -1.19 12.85 -19.36
N PRO A 76 -0.63 13.99 -18.92
CA PRO A 76 -1.41 15.18 -18.60
C PRO A 76 -2.29 15.61 -19.78
N GLY A 77 -3.56 15.94 -19.52
CA GLY A 77 -4.52 16.32 -20.55
C GLY A 77 -4.97 15.18 -21.49
N THR A 78 -4.49 13.94 -21.29
CA THR A 78 -4.87 12.76 -22.10
C THR A 78 -5.66 11.70 -21.33
N GLY A 79 -6.29 10.76 -22.03
CA GLY A 79 -6.99 9.62 -21.42
C GLY A 79 -8.41 9.93 -20.94
N THR A 80 -9.20 8.87 -20.78
CA THR A 80 -10.63 8.98 -20.41
C THR A 80 -10.82 9.09 -18.90
N PHE A 81 -12.02 9.50 -18.47
CA PHE A 81 -12.41 9.49 -17.06
C PHE A 81 -12.19 8.10 -16.41
N ASP A 82 -12.54 7.03 -17.12
CA ASP A 82 -12.40 5.67 -16.61
C ASP A 82 -10.94 5.26 -16.44
N ASP A 83 -10.03 5.75 -17.29
CA ASP A 83 -8.60 5.48 -17.16
C ASP A 83 -8.03 6.13 -15.90
N TRP A 84 -8.37 7.40 -15.68
CA TRP A 84 -7.99 8.12 -14.46
C TRP A 84 -8.63 7.53 -13.21
N LYS A 85 -9.88 7.07 -13.30
CA LYS A 85 -10.56 6.37 -12.22
C LYS A 85 -9.84 5.07 -11.88
N LYS A 86 -9.44 4.26 -12.87
CA LYS A 86 -8.64 3.04 -12.63
C LYS A 86 -7.31 3.36 -11.94
N GLN A 87 -6.64 4.43 -12.38
CA GLN A 87 -5.39 4.90 -11.77
C GLN A 87 -5.58 5.33 -10.31
N ALA A 88 -6.63 6.10 -10.02
CA ALA A 88 -6.99 6.49 -8.66
C ALA A 88 -7.19 5.26 -7.75
N HIS A 89 -7.89 4.22 -8.21
CA HIS A 89 -8.08 2.99 -7.44
C HIS A 89 -6.76 2.22 -7.22
N LEU A 90 -5.86 2.20 -8.20
CA LEU A 90 -4.54 1.58 -8.07
C LEU A 90 -3.68 2.32 -7.04
N LEU A 91 -3.63 3.64 -7.11
CA LEU A 91 -2.94 4.48 -6.13
C LEU A 91 -3.54 4.31 -4.73
N GLY A 92 -4.86 4.22 -4.61
CA GLY A 92 -5.50 3.93 -3.32
C GLY A 92 -5.03 2.61 -2.69
N ARG A 93 -4.82 1.56 -3.51
CA ARG A 93 -4.25 0.28 -3.04
C ARG A 93 -2.77 0.42 -2.66
N LEU A 94 -2.00 1.19 -3.43
CA LEU A 94 -0.60 1.46 -3.13
C LEU A 94 -0.42 2.22 -1.81
N LEU A 95 -1.24 3.26 -1.59
CA LEU A 95 -1.22 4.03 -0.34
C LEU A 95 -1.58 3.16 0.86
N LEU A 96 -2.52 2.23 0.72
CA LEU A 96 -2.82 1.23 1.75
C LEU A 96 -1.65 0.27 1.98
N TYR A 97 -1.01 -0.18 0.90
CA TYR A 97 0.15 -1.06 0.97
C TYR A 97 1.29 -0.45 1.78
N TYR A 98 1.63 0.81 1.51
CA TYR A 98 2.68 1.51 2.26
C TYR A 98 2.20 1.95 3.64
N GLY A 99 0.98 2.46 3.79
CA GLY A 99 0.47 2.98 5.06
C GLY A 99 0.37 1.94 6.19
N ASP A 100 0.41 0.67 5.82
CA ASP A 100 0.44 -0.46 6.72
C ASP A 100 1.86 -0.86 7.19
N ASN A 101 2.92 -0.23 6.66
CA ASN A 101 4.29 -0.49 7.08
C ASN A 101 4.54 0.18 8.46
N PRO A 102 4.84 -0.61 9.52
CA PRO A 102 5.06 -0.06 10.86
C PRO A 102 6.34 0.78 10.97
N ASP A 103 7.33 0.53 10.11
CA ASP A 103 8.66 1.13 10.18
C ASP A 103 8.70 2.55 9.61
N LEU A 104 7.60 3.01 9.01
CA LEU A 104 7.55 4.33 8.40
C LEU A 104 7.58 5.45 9.45
N PRO A 105 8.37 6.51 9.23
CA PRO A 105 8.41 7.67 10.11
C PRO A 105 7.05 8.37 10.15
N PRO A 106 6.74 9.08 11.25
CA PRO A 106 5.44 9.72 11.44
C PRO A 106 5.07 10.69 10.32
N GLU A 107 6.05 11.43 9.79
CA GLU A 107 5.87 12.39 8.69
C GLU A 107 5.40 11.72 7.39
N VAL A 108 6.07 10.65 6.96
CA VAL A 108 5.70 9.89 5.76
C VAL A 108 4.34 9.21 5.95
N ARG A 109 4.06 8.69 7.15
CA ARG A 109 2.72 8.15 7.48
C ARG A 109 1.64 9.22 7.40
N GLN A 110 1.91 10.45 7.84
CA GLN A 110 0.98 11.56 7.72
C GLN A 110 0.74 11.94 6.26
N ALA A 111 1.80 12.01 5.44
CA ALA A 111 1.68 12.27 4.01
C ALA A 111 0.83 11.20 3.28
N LEU A 112 1.06 9.91 3.59
CA LEU A 112 0.26 8.81 3.06
C LEU A 112 -1.21 8.89 3.50
N ARG A 113 -1.48 9.27 4.76
CA ARG A 113 -2.85 9.46 5.27
C ARG A 113 -3.55 10.63 4.58
N ALA A 114 -2.88 11.77 4.45
CA ALA A 114 -3.41 12.94 3.76
C ALA A 114 -3.73 12.63 2.29
N ALA A 115 -2.80 11.99 1.58
CA ALA A 115 -3.01 11.52 0.21
C ALA A 115 -4.21 10.58 0.08
N ARG A 116 -4.41 9.68 1.05
CA ARG A 116 -5.54 8.75 1.08
C ARG A 116 -6.86 9.46 1.36
N GLU A 117 -6.88 10.45 2.24
CA GLU A 117 -8.06 11.26 2.54
C GLU A 117 -8.46 12.10 1.33
N ASP A 118 -7.52 12.79 0.70
CA ASP A 118 -7.71 13.56 -0.52
C ASP A 118 -8.30 12.70 -1.66
N LEU A 119 -7.71 11.51 -1.89
CA LEU A 119 -8.22 10.55 -2.87
C LEU A 119 -9.64 10.08 -2.54
N ARG A 120 -9.93 9.80 -1.26
CA ARG A 120 -11.24 9.32 -0.81
C ARG A 120 -12.30 10.40 -1.00
N ASP A 121 -11.99 11.64 -0.67
CA ASP A 121 -12.94 12.74 -0.75
C ASP A 121 -13.20 13.12 -2.21
N THR A 122 -12.16 13.11 -3.05
CA THR A 122 -12.28 13.25 -4.51
C THR A 122 -13.21 12.19 -5.09
N LEU A 123 -13.01 10.92 -4.76
CA LEU A 123 -13.84 9.83 -5.29
C LEU A 123 -15.30 9.88 -4.81
N LYS A 124 -15.57 10.49 -3.65
CA LYS A 124 -16.93 10.68 -3.14
C LYS A 124 -17.66 11.86 -3.76
N ALA A 125 -16.95 12.89 -4.16
CA ALA A 125 -17.51 14.16 -4.63
C ALA A 125 -18.05 14.12 -6.07
N HIS A 126 -18.20 12.94 -6.68
CA HIS A 126 -18.48 12.78 -8.12
C HIS A 126 -17.43 13.51 -8.97
N PRO A 127 -16.17 13.05 -8.97
CA PRO A 127 -15.06 13.81 -9.52
C PRO A 127 -15.18 13.96 -11.04
N LEU A 128 -14.64 15.06 -11.57
CA LEU A 128 -14.38 15.18 -13.00
C LEU A 128 -13.07 14.46 -13.37
N ARG A 129 -12.86 14.26 -14.67
CA ARG A 129 -11.60 13.73 -15.21
C ARG A 129 -10.39 14.50 -14.68
N ASP A 130 -10.44 15.82 -14.77
CA ASP A 130 -9.31 16.70 -14.44
C ASP A 130 -9.02 16.73 -12.93
N ASP A 131 -10.02 16.44 -12.09
CA ASP A 131 -9.82 16.31 -10.64
C ASP A 131 -9.05 15.02 -10.33
N LEU A 132 -9.41 13.91 -10.98
CA LEU A 132 -8.70 12.64 -10.85
C LEU A 132 -7.27 12.74 -11.37
N GLU A 133 -7.06 13.41 -12.50
CA GLU A 133 -5.73 13.68 -13.05
C GLU A 133 -4.86 14.45 -12.03
N ARG A 134 -5.36 15.58 -11.52
CA ARG A 134 -4.65 16.41 -10.55
C ARG A 134 -4.32 15.64 -9.26
N VAL A 135 -5.28 14.92 -8.70
CA VAL A 135 -5.08 14.16 -7.46
C VAL A 135 -4.11 13.00 -7.68
N CYS A 136 -4.23 12.25 -8.78
CA CYS A 136 -3.27 11.18 -9.10
C CYS A 136 -1.85 11.72 -9.28
N GLY A 137 -1.70 12.87 -9.95
CA GLY A 137 -0.43 13.57 -10.10
C GLY A 137 0.20 13.92 -8.75
N ARG A 138 -0.55 14.61 -7.89
CA ARG A 138 -0.08 15.00 -6.53
C ARG A 138 0.32 13.80 -5.67
N ILE A 139 -0.43 12.70 -5.74
CA ILE A 139 -0.11 11.49 -4.97
C ILE A 139 1.22 10.90 -5.42
N ARG A 140 1.48 10.86 -6.74
CA ARG A 140 2.74 10.32 -7.28
C ARG A 140 3.94 11.21 -6.96
N SER A 141 3.83 12.51 -7.22
CA SER A 141 4.93 13.46 -6.98
C SER A 141 5.14 13.79 -5.50
N GLY A 142 4.12 13.60 -4.66
CA GLY A 142 4.18 13.80 -3.22
C GLY A 142 4.40 12.49 -2.46
N ALA A 143 3.31 11.84 -2.05
CA ALA A 143 3.36 10.75 -1.08
C ALA A 143 4.15 9.53 -1.56
N VAL A 144 4.03 9.12 -2.83
CA VAL A 144 4.77 7.97 -3.37
C VAL A 144 6.27 8.27 -3.46
N GLN A 145 6.63 9.45 -3.97
CA GLN A 145 8.02 9.87 -4.09
C GLN A 145 8.69 9.97 -2.70
N GLN A 146 8.01 10.53 -1.70
CA GLN A 146 8.52 10.60 -0.33
C GLN A 146 8.81 9.20 0.28
N VAL A 147 7.96 8.21 0.01
CA VAL A 147 8.21 6.83 0.45
C VAL A 147 9.48 6.26 -0.20
N LYS A 148 9.66 6.48 -1.50
CA LYS A 148 10.85 5.98 -2.22
C LYS A 148 12.14 6.64 -1.73
N GLU A 149 12.11 7.94 -1.48
CA GLU A 149 13.23 8.67 -0.89
C GLU A 149 13.55 8.19 0.52
N TRP A 150 12.52 7.93 1.34
CA TRP A 150 12.71 7.36 2.66
C TRP A 150 13.32 5.95 2.60
N LEU A 151 12.84 5.08 1.71
CA LEU A 151 13.39 3.73 1.53
C LEU A 151 14.89 3.76 1.21
N TRP A 152 15.30 4.67 0.33
CA TRP A 152 16.72 4.85 0.01
C TRP A 152 17.51 5.45 1.17
N ARG A 153 16.96 6.46 1.86
CA ARG A 153 17.63 7.08 3.01
C ARG A 153 17.87 6.09 4.15
N GLU A 154 16.89 5.22 4.42
CA GLU A 154 16.93 4.25 5.52
C GLU A 154 17.83 3.05 5.20
N HIS A 155 17.77 2.52 3.98
CA HIS A 155 18.43 1.26 3.63
C HIS A 155 19.62 1.42 2.68
N GLY A 156 19.80 2.58 2.07
CA GLY A 156 20.94 2.93 1.21
C GLY A 156 22.30 2.76 1.91
N PRO A 157 22.48 3.15 3.19
CA PRO A 157 23.75 2.95 3.89
C PRO A 157 24.19 1.47 3.93
N ARG A 158 23.25 0.53 4.11
CA ARG A 158 23.55 -0.92 4.07
C ARG A 158 23.93 -1.39 2.66
N VAL A 159 23.38 -0.76 1.62
CA VAL A 159 23.79 -1.04 0.24
C VAL A 159 25.21 -0.51 0.00
N GLN A 160 25.55 0.66 0.55
CA GLN A 160 26.90 1.22 0.46
C GLN A 160 27.94 0.36 1.20
N GLU A 161 27.57 -0.30 2.30
CA GLU A 161 28.42 -1.30 2.96
C GLU A 161 28.74 -2.46 2.01
N ILE A 162 27.74 -3.01 1.31
CA ILE A 162 27.94 -4.07 0.30
C ILE A 162 28.86 -3.58 -0.84
N VAL A 163 28.72 -2.33 -1.26
CA VAL A 163 29.62 -1.71 -2.26
C VAL A 163 31.06 -1.70 -1.76
N ARG A 164 31.30 -1.22 -0.54
CA ARG A 164 32.65 -1.17 0.06
C ARG A 164 33.25 -2.56 0.22
N GLU A 165 32.46 -3.53 0.67
CA GLU A 165 32.89 -4.93 0.76
C GLU A 165 33.32 -5.47 -0.59
N TYR A 166 32.54 -5.20 -1.65
CA TYR A 166 32.90 -5.57 -3.01
C TYR A 166 34.19 -4.87 -3.49
N GLU A 167 34.32 -3.56 -3.27
CA GLU A 167 35.49 -2.79 -3.67
C GLU A 167 36.77 -3.28 -2.98
N HIS A 168 36.70 -3.61 -1.69
CA HIS A 168 37.82 -4.24 -0.97
C HIS A 168 38.20 -5.59 -1.58
N LEU A 169 37.23 -6.45 -1.90
CA LEU A 169 37.49 -7.75 -2.52
C LEU A 169 38.14 -7.65 -3.91
N VAL A 170 37.84 -6.59 -4.66
CA VAL A 170 38.46 -6.31 -5.97
C VAL A 170 39.88 -5.75 -5.80
N ALA A 171 40.10 -4.90 -4.80
CA ALA A 171 41.40 -4.30 -4.50
C ALA A 171 42.47 -5.35 -4.11
N ASP A 172 42.04 -6.47 -3.52
CA ASP A 172 42.91 -7.60 -3.15
C ASP A 172 43.54 -8.36 -4.35
N GLY A 173 43.32 -7.89 -5.59
CA GLY A 173 44.03 -8.41 -6.76
C GLY A 173 43.54 -9.77 -7.25
N ARG A 174 42.28 -10.12 -6.97
CA ARG A 174 41.67 -11.38 -7.43
C ARG A 174 41.61 -11.48 -8.96
N ASP A 175 41.54 -12.72 -9.45
CA ASP A 175 41.32 -13.07 -10.84
C ASP A 175 40.03 -12.44 -11.43
N GLU A 176 39.98 -12.23 -12.74
CA GLU A 176 38.88 -11.54 -13.43
C GLU A 176 37.54 -12.27 -13.24
N ASP A 177 37.53 -13.60 -13.36
CA ASP A 177 36.34 -14.43 -13.13
C ASP A 177 35.83 -14.31 -11.69
N ALA A 178 36.74 -14.21 -10.72
CA ALA A 178 36.40 -14.02 -9.32
C ALA A 178 35.78 -12.63 -9.06
N ARG A 179 36.22 -11.59 -9.80
CA ARG A 179 35.65 -10.24 -9.71
C ARG A 179 34.23 -10.20 -10.28
N ILE A 180 33.98 -10.86 -11.40
CA ILE A 180 32.65 -10.94 -12.02
C ILE A 180 31.68 -11.64 -11.07
N LEU A 181 32.09 -12.78 -10.50
CA LEU A 181 31.27 -13.53 -9.54
C LEU A 181 31.00 -12.73 -8.25
N ALA A 182 32.00 -11.99 -7.74
CA ALA A 182 31.83 -11.12 -6.59
C ALA A 182 30.84 -9.97 -6.89
N LEU A 183 30.95 -9.35 -8.07
CA LEU A 183 30.03 -8.29 -8.50
C LEU A 183 28.59 -8.82 -8.60
N GLN A 184 28.40 -9.97 -9.26
CA GLN A 184 27.09 -10.60 -9.38
C GLN A 184 26.49 -10.87 -7.98
N THR A 185 27.29 -11.42 -7.07
CA THR A 185 26.85 -11.72 -5.70
C THR A 185 26.47 -10.45 -4.94
N ALA A 186 27.24 -9.37 -5.06
CA ALA A 186 26.96 -8.08 -4.43
C ALA A 186 25.67 -7.44 -4.97
N MET A 187 25.47 -7.48 -6.29
CA MET A 187 24.26 -6.98 -6.95
C MET A 187 23.01 -7.78 -6.56
N GLU A 188 23.09 -9.12 -6.56
CA GLU A 188 21.99 -9.97 -6.11
C GLU A 188 21.67 -9.72 -4.64
N THR A 189 22.69 -9.59 -3.78
CA THR A 189 22.52 -9.37 -2.35
C THR A 189 21.86 -8.02 -2.05
N SER A 190 22.31 -6.95 -2.71
CA SER A 190 21.72 -5.61 -2.57
C SER A 190 20.28 -5.55 -3.09
N ALA A 191 19.99 -6.16 -4.24
CA ALA A 191 18.62 -6.27 -4.74
C ALA A 191 17.73 -7.10 -3.79
N VAL A 192 18.21 -8.23 -3.27
CA VAL A 192 17.47 -9.04 -2.29
C VAL A 192 17.19 -8.27 -1.01
N LEU A 193 18.19 -7.57 -0.46
CA LEU A 193 18.03 -6.70 0.70
C LEU A 193 16.92 -5.68 0.45
N MET A 194 16.98 -4.99 -0.70
CA MET A 194 16.00 -3.96 -1.01
C MET A 194 14.59 -4.52 -1.24
N THR A 195 14.45 -5.70 -1.85
CA THR A 195 13.11 -6.32 -2.05
C THR A 195 12.47 -6.72 -0.72
N ARG A 196 13.27 -7.06 0.30
CA ARG A 196 12.76 -7.35 1.64
C ARG A 196 12.22 -6.10 2.32
N CYS A 197 12.87 -4.95 2.13
CA CYS A 197 12.47 -3.67 2.69
C CYS A 197 11.31 -3.00 1.94
N ALA A 198 11.40 -2.89 0.62
CA ALA A 198 10.42 -2.19 -0.21
C ALA A 198 9.15 -3.01 -0.46
N MET A 199 9.26 -4.35 -0.42
CA MET A 199 8.16 -5.26 -0.76
C MET A 199 7.90 -6.34 0.31
N PRO A 200 7.81 -6.02 1.61
CA PRO A 200 7.86 -6.99 2.70
C PRO A 200 6.72 -8.03 2.65
N ARG A 201 5.59 -7.64 2.08
CA ARG A 201 4.38 -8.47 1.98
C ARG A 201 4.34 -9.37 0.74
N MET A 202 5.24 -9.18 -0.22
CA MET A 202 5.31 -10.04 -1.39
C MET A 202 5.89 -11.41 -1.03
N LEU A 203 5.47 -12.44 -1.76
CA LEU A 203 6.02 -13.78 -1.57
C LEU A 203 7.53 -13.75 -1.86
N GLU A 204 8.29 -14.51 -1.09
CA GLU A 204 9.75 -14.55 -1.23
C GLU A 204 10.19 -14.93 -2.65
N ARG A 205 9.51 -15.90 -3.28
CA ARG A 205 9.76 -16.26 -4.70
C ARG A 205 9.62 -15.06 -5.65
N GLU A 206 8.63 -14.20 -5.43
CA GLU A 206 8.32 -13.06 -6.29
C GLU A 206 9.30 -11.91 -6.03
N ARG A 207 9.69 -11.72 -4.77
CA ARG A 207 10.80 -10.84 -4.39
C ARG A 207 12.11 -11.27 -5.04
N LEU A 208 12.47 -12.55 -4.95
CA LEU A 208 13.69 -13.08 -5.55
C LEU A 208 13.68 -13.02 -7.08
N ALA A 209 12.53 -13.20 -7.72
CA ALA A 209 12.40 -13.01 -9.17
C ALA A 209 12.63 -11.53 -9.53
N CYS A 210 11.97 -10.61 -8.83
CA CYS A 210 12.18 -9.18 -9.00
C CYS A 210 13.63 -8.75 -8.75
N ALA A 211 14.27 -9.29 -7.70
CA ALA A 211 15.67 -8.99 -7.38
C ALA A 211 16.61 -9.40 -8.51
N LEU A 212 16.41 -10.60 -9.10
CA LEU A 212 17.18 -11.02 -10.26
C LEU A 212 16.95 -10.12 -11.47
N ASP A 213 15.69 -9.80 -11.78
CA ASP A 213 15.37 -8.96 -12.92
C ASP A 213 16.02 -7.57 -12.78
N CYS A 214 16.02 -7.02 -11.56
CA CYS A 214 16.66 -5.73 -11.26
C CYS A 214 18.18 -5.81 -11.28
N ALA A 215 18.78 -6.89 -10.75
CA ALA A 215 20.24 -7.10 -10.80
C ALA A 215 20.72 -7.26 -12.26
N TRP A 216 20.04 -8.07 -13.06
CA TRP A 216 20.35 -8.23 -14.48
C TRP A 216 20.20 -6.90 -15.24
N LEU A 217 19.13 -6.15 -14.97
CA LEU A 217 18.93 -4.84 -15.58
C LEU A 217 20.01 -3.83 -15.16
N ALA A 218 20.44 -3.86 -13.90
CA ALA A 218 21.54 -3.02 -13.43
C ALA A 218 22.86 -3.35 -14.14
N ALA A 219 23.15 -4.65 -14.37
CA ALA A 219 24.37 -5.06 -15.06
C ALA A 219 24.38 -4.54 -16.50
N THR A 220 23.26 -4.69 -17.21
CA THR A 220 23.13 -4.22 -18.60
C THR A 220 23.15 -2.69 -18.71
N ALA A 221 22.52 -1.98 -17.77
CA ALA A 221 22.50 -0.52 -17.75
C ALA A 221 23.84 0.10 -17.34
N ALA A 222 24.58 -0.53 -16.42
CA ALA A 222 25.89 -0.05 -15.98
C ALA A 222 26.92 -0.07 -17.11
N VAL A 223 26.88 -1.09 -17.99
CA VAL A 223 27.73 -1.15 -19.20
C VAL A 223 27.50 0.07 -20.11
N GLN A 224 26.29 0.60 -20.16
CA GLN A 224 25.94 1.74 -21.03
C GLN A 224 26.26 3.11 -20.40
N GLN A 225 26.42 3.19 -19.08
CA GLN A 225 26.57 4.46 -18.34
C GLN A 225 27.66 4.38 -17.26
N ALA A 226 28.81 3.81 -17.63
CA ALA A 226 29.86 3.25 -16.77
C ALA A 226 30.58 4.19 -15.76
N SER A 227 30.02 5.35 -15.41
CA SER A 227 30.74 6.37 -14.61
C SER A 227 29.91 7.10 -13.55
N ARG A 228 28.62 6.81 -13.38
CA ARG A 228 27.77 7.59 -12.45
C ARG A 228 27.31 6.87 -11.18
N LEU A 229 27.17 5.55 -11.22
CA LEU A 229 26.66 4.75 -10.11
C LEU A 229 27.31 3.37 -10.11
N SER A 230 27.52 2.82 -8.91
CA SER A 230 27.88 1.41 -8.80
C SER A 230 26.72 0.53 -9.31
N PRO A 231 26.99 -0.55 -10.07
CA PRO A 231 25.95 -1.51 -10.48
C PRO A 231 25.18 -2.10 -9.30
N VAL A 232 25.83 -2.20 -8.14
CA VAL A 232 25.24 -2.67 -6.87
C VAL A 232 24.17 -1.69 -6.39
N GLU A 233 24.49 -0.39 -6.33
CA GLU A 233 23.52 0.65 -5.96
C GLU A 233 22.36 0.73 -6.95
N LEU A 234 22.67 0.67 -8.24
CA LEU A 234 21.66 0.70 -9.30
C LEU A 234 20.65 -0.44 -9.16
N SER A 235 21.10 -1.65 -8.81
CA SER A 235 20.22 -2.80 -8.60
C SER A 235 19.20 -2.55 -7.47
N ALA A 236 19.63 -1.95 -6.37
CA ALA A 236 18.77 -1.60 -5.24
C ALA A 236 17.80 -0.45 -5.61
N MET A 237 18.29 0.59 -6.29
CA MET A 237 17.43 1.70 -6.73
C MET A 237 16.33 1.25 -7.71
N LEU A 238 16.64 0.29 -8.59
CA LEU A 238 15.66 -0.30 -9.51
C LEU A 238 14.56 -1.07 -8.77
N VAL A 239 14.88 -1.73 -7.65
CA VAL A 239 13.88 -2.39 -6.80
C VAL A 239 12.92 -1.37 -6.17
N ILE A 240 13.43 -0.22 -5.72
CA ILE A 240 12.58 0.85 -5.19
C ILE A 240 11.61 1.34 -6.28
N GLU A 241 12.09 1.54 -7.52
CA GLU A 241 11.22 1.92 -8.64
C GLU A 241 10.21 0.84 -9.00
N TRP A 242 10.61 -0.43 -8.92
CA TRP A 242 9.71 -1.54 -9.16
C TRP A 242 8.53 -1.53 -8.18
N SER A 243 8.76 -1.17 -6.92
CA SER A 243 7.76 -1.22 -5.84
C SER A 243 6.57 -0.28 -6.00
N ASP A 244 6.59 0.63 -7.00
CA ASP A 244 5.53 1.62 -7.23
C ASP A 244 4.20 0.97 -7.70
N PHE A 245 4.24 -0.13 -8.46
CA PHE A 245 3.07 -0.84 -9.04
C PHE A 245 2.05 -0.02 -9.86
N SER A 246 2.09 1.32 -9.82
CA SER A 246 1.15 2.22 -10.49
C SER A 246 1.30 2.22 -12.00
N GLU A 247 2.40 1.65 -12.49
CA GLU A 247 2.71 1.52 -13.91
C GLU A 247 3.19 0.11 -14.27
N PRO A 248 2.96 -0.34 -15.51
CA PRO A 248 3.57 -1.56 -16.01
C PRO A 248 5.09 -1.45 -15.93
N TRP A 249 5.75 -2.58 -15.68
CA TRP A 249 7.21 -2.59 -15.61
C TRP A 249 7.80 -2.26 -16.98
N ARG A 250 8.60 -1.19 -17.03
CA ARG A 250 9.24 -0.68 -18.24
C ARG A 250 10.72 -0.44 -17.91
N PRO A 251 11.60 -1.44 -18.13
CA PRO A 251 13.01 -1.40 -17.76
C PRO A 251 13.70 -0.08 -18.16
N GLY A 252 13.55 0.34 -19.42
CA GLY A 252 14.19 1.55 -19.92
C GLY A 252 13.72 2.85 -19.24
N LEU A 253 12.45 2.93 -18.84
CA LEU A 253 11.94 4.08 -18.08
C LEU A 253 12.40 4.04 -16.62
N ALA A 254 12.47 2.86 -16.01
CA ALA A 254 12.96 2.71 -14.65
C ALA A 254 14.42 3.17 -14.53
N VAL A 255 15.27 2.75 -15.46
CA VAL A 255 16.67 3.20 -15.55
C VAL A 255 16.75 4.72 -15.70
N ARG A 256 15.96 5.31 -16.61
CA ARG A 256 15.89 6.78 -16.79
C ARG A 256 15.44 7.51 -15.53
N ARG A 257 14.48 6.97 -14.77
CA ARG A 257 14.00 7.57 -13.51
C ARG A 257 15.06 7.55 -12.43
N VAL A 258 15.76 6.43 -12.26
CA VAL A 258 16.87 6.31 -11.30
C VAL A 258 17.93 7.36 -11.60
N PHE A 259 18.38 7.46 -12.85
CA PHE A 259 19.39 8.46 -13.23
C PHE A 259 18.86 9.90 -13.20
N GLY A 260 17.56 10.10 -13.47
CA GLY A 260 16.92 11.42 -13.35
C GLY A 260 16.90 11.94 -11.91
N ARG A 261 16.71 11.07 -10.91
CA ARG A 261 16.77 11.45 -9.49
C ARG A 261 18.15 11.88 -9.02
N LEU A 262 19.20 11.47 -9.73
CA LEU A 262 20.59 11.76 -9.38
C LEU A 262 21.12 13.02 -10.06
N GLN A 263 20.40 13.54 -11.05
CA GLN A 263 20.72 14.86 -11.58
C GLN A 263 20.27 15.89 -10.54
N PRO A 264 21.18 16.74 -10.02
CA PRO A 264 20.72 17.94 -9.36
C PRO A 264 19.88 18.70 -10.39
N GLU A 265 18.65 19.08 -10.06
CA GLU A 265 17.94 20.03 -10.90
C GLU A 265 18.88 21.23 -11.11
N PRO A 266 19.17 21.65 -12.35
CA PRO A 266 19.70 22.99 -12.52
C PRO A 266 18.66 23.89 -11.87
N ALA A 267 19.07 24.62 -10.82
CA ALA A 267 18.24 25.61 -10.18
C ALA A 267 17.57 26.41 -11.29
N SER A 268 16.27 26.20 -11.46
CA SER A 268 15.50 26.95 -12.41
C SER A 268 15.52 28.37 -11.85
N GLU A 269 16.33 29.21 -12.49
CA GLU A 269 16.34 30.65 -12.31
C GLU A 269 14.88 31.13 -12.22
N PRO A 270 14.49 31.93 -11.22
CA PRO A 270 13.16 32.50 -11.22
C PRO A 270 13.07 33.36 -12.47
N ALA A 271 12.23 32.94 -13.42
CA ALA A 271 11.96 33.68 -14.63
C ALA A 271 11.57 35.11 -14.25
N ARG A 272 12.48 36.00 -14.61
CA ARG A 272 12.49 37.46 -14.53
C ARG A 272 11.11 38.10 -14.34
N ALA A 273 11.08 38.94 -13.32
CA ALA A 273 10.26 40.13 -13.21
C ALA A 273 9.98 40.77 -14.58
N ILE A 274 8.70 40.94 -14.89
CA ILE A 274 8.23 42.07 -15.70
C ILE A 274 7.54 43.00 -14.73
N ALA A 275 8.24 44.09 -14.39
CA ALA A 275 7.74 45.19 -13.62
C ALA A 275 6.85 46.10 -14.49
N ALA A 276 5.59 46.25 -14.06
CA ALA A 276 4.73 47.45 -13.92
C ALA A 276 4.60 48.49 -15.08
N PRO A 277 3.50 49.29 -15.15
CA PRO A 277 3.19 50.31 -14.13
C PRO A 277 1.70 50.39 -13.67
N PRO A 278 1.42 51.13 -12.57
CA PRO A 278 0.11 51.24 -11.91
C PRO A 278 -0.76 52.38 -12.49
N PRO A 279 -2.03 52.49 -12.07
CA PRO A 279 -2.38 53.67 -11.27
C PRO A 279 -3.26 53.37 -10.04
N GLU A 280 -3.02 54.16 -8.99
CA GLU A 280 -3.83 54.31 -7.78
C GLU A 280 -5.11 55.16 -8.05
N PRO A 281 -5.79 55.75 -7.04
CA PRO A 281 -6.97 55.20 -6.38
C PRO A 281 -8.18 56.16 -6.48
N GLU A 282 -9.41 55.71 -6.20
CA GLU A 282 -10.41 56.67 -5.70
C GLU A 282 -11.61 56.00 -4.98
N SER A 283 -11.80 56.45 -3.74
CA SER A 283 -13.06 56.62 -3.00
C SER A 283 -13.89 55.38 -2.57
N ALA A 284 -13.82 55.11 -1.26
CA ALA A 284 -14.96 54.64 -0.45
C ALA A 284 -16.01 55.79 -0.32
N PRO A 285 -17.28 55.54 0.06
CA PRO A 285 -17.59 55.16 1.45
C PRO A 285 -18.75 54.17 1.67
N THR A 286 -18.64 53.46 2.80
CA THR A 286 -19.67 53.22 3.85
C THR A 286 -21.08 52.75 3.43
N GLU A 287 -21.46 51.54 3.85
CA GLU A 287 -22.52 51.33 4.86
C GLU A 287 -22.76 49.84 5.17
N ALA A 288 -22.79 49.54 6.46
CA ALA A 288 -23.39 48.34 7.07
C ALA A 288 -23.85 48.75 8.47
N PRO A 289 -24.75 48.03 9.17
CA PRO A 289 -25.85 47.15 8.77
C PRO A 289 -27.20 47.62 9.42
N PRO A 290 -28.30 46.84 9.35
CA PRO A 290 -28.69 46.18 10.59
C PRO A 290 -29.29 44.77 10.44
N SER A 291 -29.07 43.95 11.47
CA SER A 291 -29.83 42.74 11.84
C SER A 291 -30.79 43.09 13.00
N PRO A 292 -31.63 42.17 13.53
CA PRO A 292 -32.37 41.04 12.95
C PRO A 292 -33.87 41.09 13.33
N VAL A 293 -34.75 40.40 12.61
CA VAL A 293 -36.13 40.11 13.08
C VAL A 293 -36.34 38.59 13.17
N ALA A 294 -36.75 38.12 14.34
CA ALA A 294 -37.31 36.80 14.63
C ALA A 294 -38.26 36.93 15.83
N PRO A 295 -39.17 35.97 16.15
CA PRO A 295 -39.74 34.85 15.38
C PRO A 295 -41.31 34.82 15.48
N PRO A 296 -42.00 33.73 15.07
CA PRO A 296 -42.55 32.88 16.15
C PRO A 296 -42.50 31.36 15.92
N ALA A 297 -42.29 30.69 17.07
CA ALA A 297 -42.91 29.44 17.54
C ALA A 297 -43.02 28.19 16.64
N ALA A 298 -42.04 27.30 16.79
CA ALA A 298 -42.26 25.85 16.89
C ALA A 298 -41.07 25.22 17.62
N ALA A 299 -41.08 25.30 18.95
CA ALA A 299 -40.12 24.62 19.81
C ALA A 299 -40.57 23.17 20.03
N ASP A 300 -39.81 22.21 19.51
CA ASP A 300 -39.18 21.18 20.35
C ASP A 300 -38.38 20.18 19.49
N ASN A 301 -37.12 19.96 19.87
CA ASN A 301 -36.18 18.93 19.36
C ASN A 301 -35.14 19.31 18.28
N MET A 302 -34.59 20.52 18.32
CA MET A 302 -33.35 20.85 17.59
C MET A 302 -32.22 21.23 18.54
N VAL A 303 -31.03 20.66 18.31
CA VAL A 303 -29.79 21.08 18.97
C VAL A 303 -28.89 21.70 17.91
N ILE A 304 -28.41 22.92 18.16
CA ILE A 304 -27.52 23.67 17.26
C ILE A 304 -26.09 23.51 17.78
N ARG A 305 -25.17 23.04 16.93
CA ARG A 305 -23.73 23.03 17.20
C ARG A 305 -23.00 23.41 15.91
N ASN A 306 -22.11 24.40 15.97
CA ASN A 306 -21.36 24.94 14.82
C ASN A 306 -22.23 25.37 13.62
N GLY A 307 -23.25 26.20 13.86
CA GLY A 307 -24.05 26.83 12.80
C GLY A 307 -24.91 25.89 11.93
N LYS A 308 -24.90 24.57 12.18
CA LYS A 308 -25.70 23.58 11.46
C LYS A 308 -26.78 22.98 12.38
N ARG A 309 -28.01 22.86 11.87
CA ARG A 309 -29.17 22.32 12.60
C ARG A 309 -29.18 20.80 12.55
N TYR A 310 -29.18 20.13 13.71
CA TYR A 310 -29.29 18.67 13.80
C TYR A 310 -30.65 18.25 14.39
N ARG A 311 -31.35 17.33 13.70
CA ARG A 311 -32.61 16.71 14.15
C ARG A 311 -32.30 15.51 15.05
N ARG A 312 -32.76 15.52 16.30
CA ARG A 312 -32.60 14.37 17.22
C ARG A 312 -33.50 13.21 16.78
N VAL A 313 -32.90 12.11 16.33
CA VAL A 313 -33.60 10.83 16.15
C VAL A 313 -33.49 10.03 17.45
N ARG A 314 -34.62 9.84 18.15
CA ARG A 314 -34.68 8.96 19.34
C ARG A 314 -34.54 7.50 18.90
N VAL A 315 -33.38 6.90 19.13
CA VAL A 315 -33.22 5.45 19.04
C VAL A 315 -33.92 4.80 20.24
N LYS A 316 -35.05 4.12 20.00
CA LYS A 316 -35.72 3.29 21.02
C LYS A 316 -34.75 2.18 21.47
N ARG A 317 -34.20 2.31 22.68
CA ARG A 317 -33.45 1.22 23.33
C ARG A 317 -34.41 0.06 23.63
N LYS A 318 -34.18 -1.08 22.97
CA LYS A 318 -34.83 -2.35 23.30
C LYS A 318 -34.46 -2.75 24.73
N ARG A 319 -35.47 -2.88 25.61
CA ARG A 319 -35.34 -3.38 26.99
C ARG A 319 -34.62 -4.73 27.01
N LYS A 320 -33.51 -4.84 27.76
CA LYS A 320 -32.89 -6.11 28.14
C LYS A 320 -33.82 -6.83 29.12
N ARG A 321 -34.40 -7.96 28.70
CA ARG A 321 -35.06 -8.91 29.62
C ARG A 321 -33.99 -9.75 30.32
N ASN A 322 -34.10 -9.83 31.64
CA ASN A 322 -33.36 -10.74 32.53
C ASN A 322 -33.37 -12.17 31.95
N ARG A 323 -32.17 -12.72 31.72
CA ARG A 323 -31.99 -14.15 31.45
C ARG A 323 -31.62 -14.84 32.76
N ARG A 324 -32.56 -15.63 33.28
CA ARG A 324 -32.30 -16.71 34.23
C ARG A 324 -31.37 -17.75 33.59
N ASN A 325 -30.52 -18.34 34.42
CA ASN A 325 -29.54 -19.38 34.14
C ASN A 325 -30.05 -20.43 33.13
N ARG A 326 -29.58 -20.32 31.89
CA ARG A 326 -29.47 -21.43 30.93
C ARG A 326 -27.99 -21.51 30.58
N GLY A 327 -27.44 -22.72 30.54
CA GLY A 327 -26.04 -22.98 30.20
C GLY A 327 -25.62 -22.33 28.86
N PRO A 328 -24.32 -22.40 28.53
CA PRO A 328 -23.76 -21.67 27.39
C PRO A 328 -24.55 -21.97 26.13
N SER A 329 -25.09 -20.91 25.52
CA SER A 329 -25.87 -21.04 24.30
C SER A 329 -24.93 -21.35 23.14
N LEU A 330 -25.45 -21.95 22.06
CA LEU A 330 -24.70 -22.12 20.80
C LEU A 330 -24.01 -20.81 20.37
N VAL A 331 -24.63 -19.66 20.64
CA VAL A 331 -24.05 -18.32 20.37
C VAL A 331 -22.78 -18.08 21.18
N ASP A 332 -22.70 -18.53 22.43
CA ASP A 332 -21.50 -18.40 23.27
C ASP A 332 -20.37 -19.31 22.78
N VAL A 333 -20.71 -20.50 22.26
CA VAL A 333 -19.76 -21.41 21.57
C VAL A 333 -19.26 -20.80 20.25
N PHE A 334 -20.13 -20.09 19.52
CA PHE A 334 -19.72 -19.38 18.30
C PHE A 334 -18.87 -18.14 18.58
N ILE A 335 -19.14 -17.42 19.68
CA ILE A 335 -18.31 -16.29 20.13
C ILE A 335 -16.94 -16.79 20.58
N SER A 336 -16.86 -17.91 21.30
CA SER A 336 -15.58 -18.49 21.70
C SER A 336 -14.79 -19.01 20.51
N PHE A 337 -15.44 -19.62 19.50
CA PHE A 337 -14.79 -20.03 18.26
C PHE A 337 -14.30 -18.82 17.43
N GLY A 338 -15.12 -17.77 17.30
CA GLY A 338 -14.73 -16.53 16.63
C GLY A 338 -13.58 -15.80 17.34
N GLN A 339 -13.55 -15.84 18.67
CA GLN A 339 -12.42 -15.36 19.46
C GLN A 339 -11.19 -16.25 19.28
N TRP A 340 -11.34 -17.57 19.24
CA TRP A 340 -10.25 -18.51 18.99
C TRP A 340 -9.60 -18.28 17.61
N VAL A 341 -10.40 -18.10 16.55
CA VAL A 341 -9.90 -17.77 15.21
C VAL A 341 -9.20 -16.41 15.22
N ARG A 342 -9.80 -15.38 15.85
CA ARG A 342 -9.23 -14.03 15.93
C ARG A 342 -7.90 -14.01 16.70
N TYR A 343 -7.79 -14.74 17.81
CA TYR A 343 -6.55 -14.81 18.60
C TYR A 343 -5.51 -15.72 17.95
N SER A 344 -5.90 -16.77 17.25
CA SER A 344 -4.98 -17.62 16.47
C SER A 344 -4.36 -16.84 15.31
N VAL A 345 -5.16 -16.06 14.58
CA VAL A 345 -4.67 -15.17 13.51
C VAL A 345 -3.79 -14.06 14.09
N ARG A 346 -4.15 -13.47 15.23
CA ARG A 346 -3.37 -12.40 15.86
C ARG A 346 -2.06 -12.90 16.49
N ALA A 347 -2.06 -14.07 17.11
CA ALA A 347 -0.84 -14.73 17.58
C ALA A 347 0.07 -15.06 16.40
N TRP A 348 -0.48 -15.55 15.29
CA TRP A 348 0.27 -15.83 14.07
C TRP A 348 0.91 -14.59 13.42
N THR A 349 0.26 -13.42 13.51
CA THR A 349 0.87 -12.15 13.06
C THR A 349 1.97 -11.62 13.97
N LEU A 350 2.06 -12.09 15.22
CA LEU A 350 3.05 -11.64 16.21
C LEU A 350 4.28 -12.56 16.29
N TYR A 351 4.19 -13.81 15.85
CA TYR A 351 5.29 -14.79 15.80
C TYR A 351 5.93 -14.92 14.40
N ARG A 352 5.73 -13.91 13.55
CA ARG A 352 6.31 -13.78 12.22
C ARG A 352 7.25 -12.58 12.22
#